data_AF-A0A5P0ZKC9-F1
#
_entry.id   AF-A0A5P0ZKC9-F1
#
_cell.length_a   1.000
_cell.length_b   1.000
_cell.length_c   1.000
_cell.angle_alpha   90.00
_cell.angle_beta   90.00
_cell.angle_gamma   90.00
#
_symmetry.space_group_name_H-M   'P 1'
#
loop_
_entity.id
_entity.type
_entity.pdbx_description
1 polymer ?
#
loop_
_entity_poly.entity_id
_entity_poly.type
_entity_poly.pdbx_seq_one_letter_code
_entity_poly.pdbx_strand_id
1 'polypeptide(L)'
;MKSIFGFFDWYNHSLKRPSDIKYPGKSYPIISVLINVLLVAVSVTFIVTKVQESMARAMIGMTRMVSNNSAVHPPVPNPFLIFGILFASLLIAKLLYLVMAYLIKRWCIGKGKGFFHLFNSIVFRSNSMIIISIITALFVAFATPGSVLEMLRPWYLYTLLALFTLSNVIWQGSIIVTIVLDEGKAKFDKFYVAILALVSTTVVSFLISATAMIIIHNSQFF
;
A
#
# COMPACT_ATOMS: atom_id res chain seq x y z
N MET A 1 -11.51 -28.52 -3.38
CA MET A 1 -10.08 -28.14 -3.24
C MET A 1 -9.44 -27.55 -4.52
N LYS A 2 -10.20 -27.07 -5.52
CA LYS A 2 -9.65 -26.49 -6.77
C LYS A 2 -9.29 -24.99 -6.72
N SER A 3 -9.64 -24.24 -5.65
CA SER A 3 -9.51 -22.77 -5.67
C SER A 3 -8.14 -22.22 -5.27
N ILE A 4 -7.44 -22.84 -4.29
CA ILE A 4 -6.16 -22.32 -3.78
C ILE A 4 -5.03 -22.54 -4.80
N PHE A 5 -4.89 -23.76 -5.33
CA PHE A 5 -3.92 -24.05 -6.39
C PHE A 5 -4.17 -23.20 -7.65
N GLY A 6 -5.45 -22.98 -7.99
CA GLY A 6 -5.81 -22.10 -9.10
C GLY A 6 -5.38 -20.64 -8.90
N PHE A 7 -5.42 -20.11 -7.67
CA PHE A 7 -4.89 -18.79 -7.37
C PHE A 7 -3.36 -18.72 -7.57
N PHE A 8 -2.63 -19.71 -7.05
CA PHE A 8 -1.17 -19.75 -7.19
C PHE A 8 -0.72 -19.93 -8.64
N ASP A 9 -1.43 -20.74 -9.43
CA ASP A 9 -1.16 -20.88 -10.86
C ASP A 9 -1.39 -19.55 -11.60
N TRP A 10 -2.47 -18.85 -11.29
CA TRP A 10 -2.76 -17.53 -11.85
C TRP A 10 -1.72 -16.49 -11.43
N TYR A 11 -1.33 -16.49 -10.17
CA TYR A 11 -0.29 -15.61 -9.64
C TYR A 11 1.06 -15.89 -10.31
N ASN A 12 1.50 -17.14 -10.37
CA ASN A 12 2.73 -17.55 -11.05
C ASN A 12 2.71 -17.17 -12.54
N HIS A 13 1.57 -17.36 -13.20
CA HIS A 13 1.39 -16.94 -14.58
C HIS A 13 1.55 -15.42 -14.76
N SER A 14 0.98 -14.63 -13.84
CA SER A 14 1.10 -13.17 -13.88
C SER A 14 2.53 -12.66 -13.70
N LEU A 15 3.36 -13.39 -12.94
CA LEU A 15 4.78 -13.07 -12.76
C LEU A 15 5.59 -13.41 -14.01
N LYS A 16 5.33 -14.59 -14.61
CA LYS A 16 6.07 -15.06 -15.78
C LYS A 16 5.66 -14.36 -17.07
N ARG A 17 4.39 -13.99 -17.20
CA ARG A 17 3.79 -13.42 -18.42
C ARG A 17 2.82 -12.28 -18.08
N PRO A 18 3.31 -11.12 -17.61
CA PRO A 18 2.45 -9.99 -17.23
C PRO A 18 1.70 -9.37 -18.42
N SER A 19 2.10 -9.66 -19.67
CA SER A 19 1.41 -9.25 -20.89
C SER A 19 0.20 -10.13 -21.24
N ASP A 20 0.20 -11.41 -20.83
CA ASP A 20 -0.83 -12.40 -21.15
C ASP A 20 -1.86 -12.50 -20.02
N ILE A 21 -2.77 -11.52 -19.97
CA ILE A 21 -3.73 -11.38 -18.87
C ILE A 21 -4.75 -12.51 -18.90
N LYS A 22 -4.78 -13.30 -17.83
CA LYS A 22 -5.84 -14.28 -17.55
C LYS A 22 -6.92 -13.67 -16.66
N TYR A 23 -8.19 -13.99 -16.93
CA TYR A 23 -9.37 -13.52 -16.19
C TYR A 23 -10.00 -14.66 -15.38
N PRO A 24 -9.45 -15.02 -14.21
CA PRO A 24 -9.86 -16.20 -13.44
C PRO A 24 -11.16 -15.99 -12.62
N GLY A 25 -12.05 -15.09 -13.03
CA GLY A 25 -13.18 -14.63 -12.22
C GLY A 25 -12.81 -13.50 -11.26
N LYS A 26 -13.76 -13.08 -10.40
CA LYS A 26 -13.65 -11.87 -9.57
C LYS A 26 -12.78 -12.04 -8.32
N SER A 27 -12.60 -13.27 -7.83
CA SER A 27 -12.01 -13.54 -6.52
C SER A 27 -10.49 -13.39 -6.48
N TYR A 28 -9.75 -13.83 -7.50
CA TYR A 28 -8.28 -13.85 -7.43
C TYR A 28 -7.65 -12.45 -7.39
N PRO A 29 -8.13 -11.46 -8.17
CA PRO A 29 -7.65 -10.08 -8.02
C PRO A 29 -7.91 -9.50 -6.63
N ILE A 30 -9.05 -9.82 -6.02
CA ILE A 30 -9.39 -9.39 -4.66
C ILE A 30 -8.40 -10.00 -3.66
N ILE A 31 -8.15 -11.31 -3.75
CA ILE A 31 -7.20 -12.01 -2.89
C ILE A 31 -5.80 -11.38 -3.02
N SER A 32 -5.34 -11.09 -4.23
CA SER A 32 -4.04 -10.45 -4.45
C SER A 32 -3.94 -9.06 -3.81
N VAL A 33 -4.96 -8.21 -3.98
CA VAL A 33 -5.01 -6.90 -3.32
C VAL A 33 -5.02 -7.03 -1.81
N LEU A 34 -5.80 -7.98 -1.25
CA LEU A 34 -5.86 -8.22 0.19
C LEU A 34 -4.50 -8.65 0.75
N ILE A 35 -3.81 -9.60 0.09
CA ILE A 35 -2.46 -10.02 0.50
C ILE A 35 -1.50 -8.82 0.48
N ASN A 36 -1.54 -8.02 -0.59
CA ASN A 36 -0.67 -6.86 -0.71
C ASN A 36 -0.93 -5.83 0.41
N VAL A 37 -2.20 -5.46 0.63
CA VAL A 37 -2.59 -4.52 1.69
C VAL A 37 -2.23 -5.06 3.07
N LEU A 38 -2.45 -6.34 3.32
CA LEU A 38 -2.10 -6.99 4.58
C LEU A 38 -0.60 -6.87 4.88
N LEU A 39 0.26 -7.23 3.92
CA LEU A 39 1.72 -7.18 4.09
C LEU A 39 2.23 -5.75 4.31
N VAL A 40 1.68 -4.78 3.58
CA VAL A 40 2.05 -3.37 3.74
C VAL A 40 1.57 -2.84 5.09
N ALA A 41 0.33 -3.13 5.49
CA ALA A 41 -0.23 -2.70 6.77
C ALA A 41 0.57 -3.27 7.95
N VAL A 42 0.95 -4.55 7.90
CA VAL A 42 1.81 -5.17 8.92
C VAL A 42 3.17 -4.47 8.98
N SER A 43 3.82 -4.26 7.83
CA SER A 43 5.13 -3.61 7.75
C SER A 43 5.10 -2.20 8.34
N VAL A 44 4.12 -1.39 7.96
CA VAL A 44 3.97 -0.01 8.46
C VAL A 44 3.61 0.00 9.94
N THR A 45 2.73 -0.89 10.40
CA THR A 45 2.39 -0.99 11.84
C THR A 45 3.63 -1.30 12.68
N PHE A 46 4.48 -2.23 12.22
CA PHE A 46 5.71 -2.57 12.94
C PHE A 46 6.68 -1.39 13.03
N ILE A 47 6.81 -0.59 11.96
CA ILE A 47 7.61 0.64 11.97
C ILE A 47 7.01 1.66 12.95
N VAL A 48 5.70 1.92 12.85
CA VAL A 48 5.02 2.93 13.68
C VAL A 48 5.11 2.58 15.17
N THR A 49 4.87 1.32 15.52
CA THR A 49 4.96 0.84 16.91
C THR A 49 6.38 0.97 17.46
N LYS A 50 7.42 0.64 16.67
CA LYS A 50 8.82 0.83 17.08
C LYS A 50 9.20 2.29 17.30
N VAL A 51 8.71 3.18 16.43
CA VAL A 51 8.90 4.63 16.60
C VAL A 51 8.25 5.10 17.90
N GLN A 52 7.01 4.67 18.16
CA GLN A 52 6.27 5.03 19.37
C GLN A 52 6.91 4.48 20.65
N GLU A 53 7.35 3.22 20.65
CA GLU A 53 8.09 2.61 21.78
C GLU A 53 9.38 3.39 22.09
N SER A 54 10.10 3.84 21.05
CA SER A 54 11.31 4.64 21.24
C SER A 54 11.00 6.04 21.79
N MET A 55 9.94 6.69 21.30
CA MET A 55 9.50 8.00 21.79
C MET A 55 9.02 7.92 23.24
N ALA A 56 8.24 6.90 23.59
CA ALA A 56 7.79 6.65 24.95
C ALA A 56 8.98 6.46 25.91
N ARG A 57 9.99 5.67 25.52
CA ARG A 57 11.23 5.51 26.30
C ARG A 57 11.99 6.82 26.49
N ALA A 58 12.07 7.65 25.45
CA ALA A 58 12.73 8.96 25.54
C ALA A 58 11.98 9.91 26.49
N MET A 59 10.64 9.95 26.42
CA MET A 59 9.81 10.76 27.32
C MET A 59 9.96 10.33 28.78
N ILE A 60 9.97 9.02 29.06
CA ILE A 60 10.21 8.49 30.42
C ILE A 60 11.61 8.88 30.92
N GLY A 61 12.63 8.85 30.05
CA GLY A 61 13.98 9.32 30.37
C GLY A 61 14.01 10.80 30.77
N MET A 62 13.30 11.65 30.02
CA MET A 62 13.20 13.09 30.32
C MET A 62 12.39 13.38 31.59
N THR A 63 11.25 12.73 31.79
CA THR A 63 10.45 12.94 33.01
C THR A 63 11.19 12.49 34.27
N ARG A 64 11.96 11.41 34.22
CA ARG A 64 12.85 11.01 35.32
C ARG A 64 13.97 12.02 35.61
N MET A 65 14.44 12.76 34.61
CA MET A 65 15.44 13.83 34.81
C MET A 65 14.82 15.11 35.40
N VAL A 66 13.53 15.37 35.17
CA VAL A 66 12.86 16.62 35.57
C VAL A 66 12.00 16.47 36.83
N SER A 67 11.46 15.28 37.13
CA SER A 67 10.61 15.02 38.30
C SER A 67 10.78 13.60 38.83
N ASN A 68 11.21 13.47 40.09
CA ASN A 68 11.36 12.18 40.77
C ASN A 68 10.01 11.49 41.11
N ASN A 69 8.86 12.16 40.95
CA ASN A 69 7.61 11.73 41.61
C ASN A 69 6.36 11.62 40.72
N SER A 70 6.47 11.64 39.40
CA SER A 70 5.31 11.40 38.55
C SER A 70 5.68 10.50 37.39
N ALA A 71 5.51 9.19 37.58
CA ALA A 71 5.55 8.21 36.50
C ALA A 71 4.32 8.42 35.59
N VAL A 72 4.36 9.47 34.77
CA VAL A 72 3.44 9.60 33.63
C VAL A 72 3.89 8.55 32.63
N HIS A 73 3.25 7.39 32.69
CA HIS A 73 3.38 6.40 31.63
C HIS A 73 2.64 6.96 30.41
N PRO A 74 3.34 7.35 29.33
CA PRO A 74 2.65 7.77 28.12
C PRO A 74 1.77 6.60 27.65
N PRO A 75 0.53 6.86 27.18
CA PRO A 75 -0.33 5.81 26.67
C PRO A 75 0.40 5.08 25.54
N VAL A 76 0.63 3.78 25.74
CA VAL A 76 1.24 2.93 24.70
C VAL A 76 0.14 2.64 23.68
N PRO A 77 0.27 3.07 22.43
CA PRO A 77 -0.79 2.93 21.45
C PRO A 77 -1.08 1.45 21.17
N ASN A 78 -2.36 1.09 21.08
CA ASN A 78 -2.76 -0.29 20.79
C ASN A 78 -2.34 -0.68 19.34
N PRO A 79 -1.41 -1.62 19.16
CA PRO A 79 -0.89 -1.99 17.84
C PRO A 79 -1.96 -2.60 16.93
N PHE A 80 -2.96 -3.28 17.50
CA PHE A 80 -4.07 -3.86 16.72
C PHE A 80 -5.00 -2.78 16.16
N LEU A 81 -5.23 -1.71 16.92
CA LEU A 81 -6.05 -0.58 16.47
C LEU A 81 -5.33 0.19 15.35
N ILE A 82 -4.02 0.45 15.51
CA ILE A 82 -3.19 1.06 14.46
C ILE A 82 -3.20 0.20 13.20
N PHE A 83 -2.99 -1.12 13.34
CA PHE A 83 -3.08 -2.06 12.23
C PHE A 83 -4.43 -1.99 11.53
N GLY A 84 -5.54 -2.00 12.29
CA GLY A 84 -6.90 -1.94 11.73
C GLY A 84 -7.14 -0.67 10.92
N ILE A 85 -6.72 0.49 11.43
CA ILE A 85 -6.85 1.78 10.71
C ILE A 85 -5.98 1.79 9.46
N LEU A 86 -4.73 1.33 9.54
CA LEU A 86 -3.82 1.28 8.40
C LEU A 86 -4.32 0.30 7.33
N PHE A 87 -4.77 -0.88 7.73
CA PHE A 87 -5.35 -1.87 6.82
C PHE A 87 -6.59 -1.32 6.10
N ALA A 88 -7.53 -0.73 6.84
CA ALA A 88 -8.74 -0.16 6.27
C ALA A 88 -8.43 1.02 5.34
N SER A 89 -7.56 1.94 5.76
CA SER A 89 -7.20 3.11 4.96
C SER A 89 -6.48 2.72 3.66
N LEU A 90 -5.52 1.78 3.71
CA LEU A 90 -4.85 1.27 2.52
C LEU A 90 -5.80 0.53 1.57
N LEU A 91 -6.73 -0.27 2.12
CA LEU A 91 -7.74 -0.98 1.33
C LEU A 91 -8.68 0.01 0.62
N ILE A 92 -9.20 0.99 1.36
CA ILE A 92 -10.07 2.05 0.81
C ILE A 92 -9.31 2.86 -0.24
N ALA A 93 -8.06 3.22 0.03
CA ALA A 93 -7.21 3.93 -0.93
C ALA A 93 -7.04 3.14 -2.23
N LYS A 94 -6.72 1.83 -2.17
CA LYS A 94 -6.60 0.97 -3.35
C LYS A 94 -7.91 0.84 -4.13
N LEU A 95 -9.04 0.69 -3.43
CA LEU A 95 -10.37 0.62 -4.06
C LEU A 95 -10.73 1.91 -4.78
N LEU A 96 -10.55 3.06 -4.12
CA LEU A 96 -10.78 4.36 -4.73
C LEU A 96 -9.81 4.63 -5.89
N TYR A 97 -8.57 4.17 -5.79
CA TYR A 97 -7.60 4.22 -6.89
C TYR A 97 -8.16 3.54 -8.15
N LEU A 98 -8.71 2.35 -7.99
CA LEU A 98 -9.27 1.55 -9.09
C LEU A 98 -10.56 2.17 -9.65
N VAL A 99 -11.43 2.67 -8.77
CA VAL A 99 -12.69 3.34 -9.16
C VAL A 99 -12.37 4.61 -9.96
N MET A 100 -11.47 5.45 -9.47
CA MET A 100 -11.08 6.69 -10.15
C MET A 100 -10.40 6.41 -11.49
N ALA A 101 -9.48 5.44 -11.54
CA ALA A 101 -8.85 5.03 -12.80
C ALA A 101 -9.89 4.55 -13.83
N TYR A 102 -10.91 3.80 -13.37
CA TYR A 102 -12.02 3.38 -14.22
C TYR A 102 -12.89 4.56 -14.70
N LEU A 103 -13.27 5.47 -13.79
CA LEU A 103 -14.11 6.63 -14.11
C LEU A 103 -13.42 7.54 -15.12
N ILE A 104 -12.15 7.87 -14.89
CA ILE A 104 -11.35 8.72 -15.78
C ILE A 104 -11.19 8.07 -17.15
N LYS A 105 -10.85 6.77 -17.18
CA LYS A 105 -10.79 6.02 -18.44
C LYS A 105 -12.13 6.05 -19.18
N ARG A 106 -13.24 5.78 -18.49
CA ARG A 106 -14.58 5.73 -19.09
C ARG A 106 -15.02 7.11 -19.60
N TRP A 107 -14.70 8.17 -18.87
CA TRP A 107 -15.04 9.54 -19.25
C TRP A 107 -14.22 10.02 -20.44
N CYS A 108 -12.91 9.74 -20.46
CA CYS A 108 -12.02 10.24 -21.51
C CYS A 108 -11.97 9.35 -22.77
N ILE A 109 -12.00 8.03 -22.64
CA ILE A 109 -11.81 7.08 -23.76
C ILE A 109 -13.14 6.51 -24.27
N GLY A 110 -14.19 6.51 -23.43
CA GLY A 110 -15.54 6.06 -23.78
C GLY A 110 -15.89 4.69 -23.22
N LYS A 111 -16.93 4.05 -23.80
CA LYS A 111 -17.45 2.74 -23.36
C LYS A 111 -16.51 1.60 -23.80
N GLY A 112 -15.44 1.39 -23.04
CA GLY A 112 -14.59 0.21 -23.14
C GLY A 112 -15.03 -0.94 -22.23
N LYS A 113 -14.11 -1.87 -21.97
CA LYS A 113 -14.34 -3.04 -21.10
C LYS A 113 -14.73 -2.61 -19.67
N GLY A 114 -15.58 -3.41 -19.01
CA GLY A 114 -16.15 -3.09 -17.69
C GLY A 114 -15.13 -2.98 -16.55
N PHE A 115 -15.56 -2.44 -15.40
CA PHE A 115 -14.72 -2.21 -14.22
C PHE A 115 -13.89 -3.43 -13.81
N PHE A 116 -14.52 -4.61 -13.71
CA PHE A 116 -13.83 -5.83 -13.31
C PHE A 116 -12.75 -6.29 -14.30
N HIS A 117 -12.89 -5.97 -15.58
CA HIS A 117 -11.84 -6.24 -16.55
C HIS A 117 -10.64 -5.34 -16.28
N LEU A 118 -10.84 -4.03 -16.11
CA LEU A 118 -9.78 -3.09 -15.76
C LEU A 118 -9.10 -3.48 -14.44
N PHE A 119 -9.89 -3.78 -13.42
CA PHE A 119 -9.41 -4.23 -12.13
C PHE A 119 -8.53 -5.47 -12.25
N ASN A 120 -9.00 -6.52 -12.94
CA ASN A 120 -8.21 -7.73 -13.14
C ASN A 120 -6.92 -7.43 -13.92
N SER A 121 -6.96 -6.61 -14.98
CA SER A 121 -5.77 -6.25 -15.75
C SER A 121 -4.73 -5.51 -14.91
N ILE A 122 -5.15 -4.55 -14.08
CA ILE A 122 -4.27 -3.79 -13.19
C ILE A 122 -3.62 -4.72 -12.18
N VAL A 123 -4.43 -5.52 -11.47
CA VAL A 123 -3.94 -6.40 -10.40
C VAL A 123 -3.03 -7.48 -10.96
N PHE A 124 -3.40 -8.09 -12.08
CA PHE A 124 -2.59 -9.10 -12.76
C PHE A 124 -1.20 -8.56 -13.07
N ARG A 125 -1.11 -7.35 -13.64
CA ARG A 125 0.17 -6.71 -13.99
C ARG A 125 0.95 -6.23 -12.76
N SER A 126 0.29 -6.00 -11.63
CA SER A 126 0.94 -5.56 -10.39
C SER A 126 1.24 -6.68 -9.39
N ASN A 127 0.99 -7.95 -9.72
CA ASN A 127 1.18 -9.06 -8.78
C ASN A 127 2.63 -9.20 -8.28
N SER A 128 3.62 -8.72 -9.04
CA SER A 128 5.01 -8.64 -8.58
C SER A 128 5.19 -7.76 -7.33
N MET A 129 4.26 -6.85 -7.04
CA MET A 129 4.24 -6.11 -5.77
C MET A 129 4.14 -7.01 -4.56
N ILE A 130 3.50 -8.17 -4.64
CA ILE A 130 3.41 -9.11 -3.50
C ILE A 130 4.82 -9.55 -3.08
N ILE A 131 5.71 -9.81 -4.05
CA ILE A 131 7.10 -10.18 -3.77
C ILE A 131 7.81 -9.03 -3.05
N ILE A 132 7.67 -7.79 -3.55
CA ILE A 132 8.26 -6.61 -2.91
C ILE A 132 7.70 -6.41 -1.51
N SER A 133 6.39 -6.60 -1.31
CA SER A 133 5.76 -6.50 0.02
C SER A 133 6.23 -7.59 0.98
N ILE A 134 6.50 -8.81 0.51
CA ILE A 134 7.12 -9.88 1.33
C ILE A 134 8.54 -9.47 1.72
N ILE A 135 9.36 -9.01 0.76
CA ILE A 135 10.72 -8.53 1.04
C ILE A 135 10.68 -7.38 2.05
N THR A 136 9.73 -6.46 1.91
CA THR A 136 9.54 -5.32 2.83
C THR A 136 9.16 -5.81 4.22
N ALA A 137 8.22 -6.75 4.33
CA ALA A 137 7.81 -7.30 5.61
C ALA A 137 8.96 -8.03 6.31
N LEU A 138 9.75 -8.82 5.57
CA LEU A 138 10.94 -9.49 6.10
C LEU A 138 12.02 -8.48 6.51
N PHE A 139 12.29 -7.48 5.67
CA PHE A 139 13.24 -6.41 5.98
C PHE A 139 12.85 -5.67 7.25
N VAL A 140 11.58 -5.31 7.40
CA VAL A 140 11.08 -4.65 8.61
C VAL A 140 11.13 -5.59 9.82
N ALA A 141 10.80 -6.87 9.67
CA ALA A 141 10.82 -7.81 10.77
C ALA A 141 12.24 -8.08 11.31
N PHE A 142 13.24 -8.17 10.44
CA PHE A 142 14.60 -8.57 10.81
C PHE A 142 15.61 -7.42 10.91
N ALA A 143 15.44 -6.38 10.11
CA ALA A 143 16.41 -5.28 10.01
C ALA A 143 15.97 -4.01 10.74
N THR A 144 14.77 -3.97 11.34
CA THR A 144 14.33 -2.80 12.12
C THR A 144 15.17 -2.65 13.38
N PRO A 145 15.92 -1.54 13.51
CA PRO A 145 16.75 -1.29 14.69
C PRO A 145 15.93 -1.11 15.98
N GLY A 146 16.59 -1.27 17.12
CA GLY A 146 15.95 -1.17 18.43
C GLY A 146 15.66 0.26 18.89
N SER A 147 16.16 1.27 18.17
CA SER A 147 16.01 2.70 18.48
C SER A 147 15.69 3.53 17.24
N VAL A 148 14.95 4.62 17.41
CA VAL A 148 14.62 5.56 16.31
C VAL A 148 15.86 6.18 15.69
N LEU A 149 16.89 6.50 16.50
CA LEU A 149 18.12 7.09 15.99
C LEU A 149 18.82 6.14 15.00
N GLU A 150 18.76 4.84 15.25
CA GLU A 150 19.30 3.84 14.32
C GLU A 150 18.41 3.64 13.10
N MET A 151 17.09 3.79 13.22
CA MET A 151 16.16 3.80 12.07
C MET A 151 16.43 4.98 11.12
N LEU A 152 16.98 6.09 11.63
CA LEU A 152 17.38 7.25 10.82
C LEU A 152 18.71 7.04 10.08
N ARG A 153 19.40 5.91 10.28
CA ARG A 153 20.64 5.64 9.54
C ARG A 153 20.34 5.59 8.03
N PRO A 154 21.20 6.20 7.19
CA PRO A 154 20.94 6.31 5.75
C PRO A 154 20.66 4.97 5.08
N TRP A 155 21.38 3.90 5.44
CA TRP A 155 21.19 2.58 4.83
C TRP A 155 19.77 2.04 5.06
N TYR A 156 19.24 2.11 6.29
CA TYR A 156 17.91 1.59 6.60
C TYR A 156 16.82 2.42 5.91
N LEU A 157 16.94 3.74 6.01
CA LEU A 157 15.98 4.67 5.43
C LEU A 157 15.95 4.58 3.91
N TYR A 158 17.12 4.51 3.25
CA TYR A 158 17.19 4.37 1.80
C TYR A 158 16.70 3.02 1.31
N THR A 159 17.00 1.91 2.02
CA THR A 159 16.45 0.60 1.66
C THR A 159 14.93 0.59 1.81
N LEU A 160 14.40 1.12 2.90
CA LEU A 160 12.96 1.19 3.14
C LEU A 160 12.26 2.06 2.08
N LEU A 161 12.81 3.24 1.80
CA LEU A 161 12.31 4.15 0.77
C LEU A 161 12.35 3.49 -0.62
N ALA A 162 13.44 2.79 -0.96
CA ALA A 162 13.56 2.07 -2.23
C ALA A 162 12.49 0.97 -2.36
N LEU A 163 12.26 0.17 -1.32
CA LEU A 163 11.27 -0.91 -1.34
C LEU A 163 9.84 -0.36 -1.50
N PHE A 164 9.46 0.66 -0.74
CA PHE A 164 8.15 1.31 -0.90
C PHE A 164 7.98 1.98 -2.26
N THR A 165 9.03 2.66 -2.75
CA THR A 165 9.02 3.31 -4.06
C THR A 165 8.87 2.31 -5.18
N LEU A 166 9.62 1.20 -5.16
CA LEU A 166 9.50 0.12 -6.15
C LEU A 166 8.09 -0.47 -6.17
N SER A 167 7.51 -0.75 -5.00
CA SER A 167 6.13 -1.23 -4.88
C SER A 167 5.14 -0.24 -5.52
N ASN A 168 5.30 1.06 -5.23
CA ASN A 168 4.46 2.11 -5.80
C ASN A 168 4.62 2.24 -7.33
N VAL A 169 5.86 2.18 -7.84
CA VAL A 169 6.15 2.24 -9.28
C VAL A 169 5.50 1.07 -10.03
N ILE A 170 5.52 -0.15 -9.47
CA ILE A 170 4.85 -1.30 -10.08
C ILE A 170 3.33 -1.06 -10.17
N TRP A 171 2.71 -0.53 -9.12
CA TRP A 171 1.28 -0.21 -9.11
C TRP A 171 0.92 0.87 -10.14
N GLN A 172 1.69 1.96 -10.19
CA GLN A 172 1.43 3.05 -11.13
C GLN A 172 1.68 2.60 -12.57
N GLY A 173 2.76 1.84 -12.80
CA GLY A 173 3.08 1.26 -14.09
C GLY A 173 1.99 0.32 -14.61
N SER A 174 1.40 -0.52 -13.74
CA SER A 174 0.32 -1.43 -14.14
C SER A 174 -0.92 -0.68 -14.62
N ILE A 175 -1.22 0.48 -14.04
CA ILE A 175 -2.32 1.37 -14.45
C ILE A 175 -2.02 1.99 -15.81
N ILE A 176 -0.85 2.60 -15.98
CA ILE A 176 -0.44 3.21 -17.25
C ILE A 176 -0.55 2.17 -18.36
N VAL A 177 0.09 1.01 -18.17
CA VAL A 177 0.11 -0.06 -19.15
C VAL A 177 -1.31 -0.56 -19.45
N THR A 178 -2.18 -0.67 -18.45
CA THR A 178 -3.57 -1.10 -18.66
C THR A 178 -4.39 -0.09 -19.47
N ILE A 179 -4.18 1.22 -19.27
CA ILE A 179 -4.91 2.26 -20.00
C ILE A 179 -4.35 2.42 -21.41
N VAL A 180 -3.02 2.41 -21.57
CA VAL A 180 -2.34 2.64 -22.85
C VAL A 180 -2.53 1.46 -23.82
N LEU A 181 -2.52 0.23 -23.31
CA LEU A 181 -2.73 -0.96 -24.12
C LEU A 181 -4.21 -1.26 -24.43
N ASP A 182 -5.16 -0.50 -23.86
CA ASP A 182 -6.57 -0.71 -24.21
C ASP A 182 -6.88 -0.22 -25.62
N GLU A 183 -7.90 -0.78 -26.25
CA GLU A 183 -8.31 -0.42 -27.61
C GLU A 183 -9.18 0.85 -27.61
N GLY A 184 -9.11 1.65 -28.68
CA GLY A 184 -9.90 2.88 -28.84
C GLY A 184 -9.16 4.16 -28.46
N LYS A 185 -8.92 5.04 -29.45
CA LYS A 185 -8.10 6.28 -29.45
C LYS A 185 -6.60 6.13 -29.73
N ALA A 186 -5.99 7.22 -30.17
CA ALA A 186 -4.56 7.33 -30.44
C ALA A 186 -3.73 7.09 -29.17
N LYS A 187 -2.50 6.60 -29.33
CA LYS A 187 -1.62 6.23 -28.21
C LYS A 187 -1.30 7.40 -27.28
N PHE A 188 -1.17 8.61 -27.82
CA PHE A 188 -0.83 9.81 -27.03
C PHE A 188 -1.98 10.24 -26.09
N ASP A 189 -3.22 10.23 -26.58
CA ASP A 189 -4.40 10.55 -25.75
C ASP A 189 -4.54 9.59 -24.57
N LYS A 190 -4.28 8.29 -24.79
CA LYS A 190 -4.33 7.28 -23.73
C LYS A 190 -3.26 7.50 -22.67
N PHE A 191 -2.06 7.93 -23.08
CA PHE A 191 -0.99 8.26 -22.16
C PHE A 191 -1.36 9.47 -21.30
N TYR A 192 -1.96 10.50 -21.90
CA TYR A 192 -2.49 11.65 -21.16
C TYR A 192 -3.57 11.24 -20.14
N VAL A 193 -4.51 10.38 -20.55
CA VAL A 193 -5.55 9.85 -19.65
C VAL A 193 -4.96 9.03 -18.51
N ALA A 194 -3.89 8.25 -18.77
CA ALA A 194 -3.19 7.52 -17.73
C ALA A 194 -2.52 8.45 -16.71
N ILE A 195 -1.87 9.52 -17.15
CA ILE A 195 -1.29 10.54 -16.26
C ILE A 195 -2.40 11.21 -15.44
N LEU A 196 -3.51 11.60 -16.06
CA LEU A 196 -4.63 12.22 -15.37
C LEU A 196 -5.24 11.29 -14.32
N ALA A 197 -5.33 9.99 -14.62
CA ALA A 197 -5.71 8.96 -13.66
C ALA A 197 -4.73 8.89 -12.49
N LEU A 198 -3.42 8.87 -12.74
CA LEU A 198 -2.40 8.83 -11.69
C LEU A 198 -2.40 10.06 -10.78
N VAL A 199 -2.52 11.26 -11.34
CA VAL A 199 -2.58 12.50 -10.55
C VAL A 199 -3.82 12.50 -9.66
N SER A 200 -4.99 12.23 -10.24
CA SER A 200 -6.26 12.22 -9.49
C SER A 200 -6.26 11.20 -8.36
N THR A 201 -5.75 10.01 -8.63
CA THR A 201 -5.69 8.92 -7.65
C THR A 201 -4.64 9.17 -6.56
N THR A 202 -3.55 9.88 -6.87
CA THR A 202 -2.54 10.30 -5.89
C THR A 202 -3.11 11.34 -4.92
N VAL A 203 -3.87 12.32 -5.42
CA VAL A 203 -4.57 13.31 -4.58
C VAL A 203 -5.54 12.61 -3.63
N VAL A 204 -6.36 11.68 -4.12
CA VAL A 204 -7.30 10.92 -3.29
C VAL A 204 -6.57 10.10 -2.22
N SER A 205 -5.46 9.44 -2.59
CA SER A 205 -4.65 8.64 -1.66
C SER A 205 -4.03 9.49 -0.56
N PHE A 206 -3.59 10.71 -0.89
CA PHE A 206 -3.08 11.66 0.08
C PHE A 206 -4.15 12.08 1.09
N LEU A 207 -5.36 12.41 0.64
CA LEU A 207 -6.47 12.79 1.52
C LEU A 207 -6.85 11.66 2.50
N ILE A 208 -6.91 10.41 2.02
CA ILE A 208 -7.19 9.25 2.86
C ILE A 208 -6.08 9.04 3.89
N SER A 209 -4.82 9.16 3.47
CA SER A 209 -3.67 8.99 4.37
C SER A 209 -3.62 10.07 5.44
N ALA A 210 -3.89 11.33 5.08
CA ALA A 210 -4.00 12.44 6.02
C ALA A 210 -5.14 12.20 7.03
N THR A 211 -6.30 11.75 6.56
CA THR A 211 -7.45 11.42 7.42
C THR A 211 -7.11 10.27 8.38
N ALA A 212 -6.47 9.21 7.89
CA ALA A 212 -6.05 8.09 8.72
C ALA A 212 -5.04 8.53 9.79
N MET A 213 -4.10 9.42 9.46
CA MET A 213 -3.15 9.97 10.41
C MET A 213 -3.83 10.79 11.51
N ILE A 214 -4.83 11.61 11.16
CA ILE A 214 -5.64 12.36 12.13
C ILE A 214 -6.39 11.40 13.08
N ILE A 215 -6.99 10.34 12.54
CA ILE A 215 -7.70 9.33 13.35
C ILE A 215 -6.72 8.61 14.28
N ILE A 216 -5.57 8.18 13.79
CA ILE A 216 -4.53 7.53 14.61
C ILE A 216 -4.09 8.47 15.73
N HIS A 217 -3.81 9.74 15.43
CA HIS A 217 -3.40 10.72 16.44
C HIS A 217 -4.47 10.90 17.52
N ASN A 218 -5.73 11.08 17.13
CA ASN A 218 -6.84 11.27 18.08
C ASN A 218 -7.12 10.01 18.91
N SER A 219 -6.89 8.82 18.36
CA SER A 219 -7.09 7.55 19.06
C SER A 219 -6.08 7.29 20.20
N GLN A 220 -5.01 8.09 20.32
CA GLN A 220 -4.04 7.96 21.41
C GLN A 220 -4.45 8.73 22.69
N PHE A 221 -5.54 9.49 22.63
CA PHE A 221 -6.04 10.30 23.75
C PHE A 221 -7.29 9.70 24.41
N PHE A 222 -7.68 8.48 24.02
CA PHE A 222 -8.82 7.73 24.59
C PHE A 222 -8.36 6.45 25.28
#